data_AF-A0A7C6K7A3-F1
#
_entry.id   AF-A0A7C6K7A3-F1
#
_cell.length_a   1.000
_cell.length_b   1.000
_cell.length_c   1.000
_cell.angle_alpha   90.00
_cell.angle_beta   90.00
_cell.angle_gamma   90.00
#
_symmetry.space_group_name_H-M   'P 1'
#
loop_
_entity.id
_entity.type
_entity.pdbx_description
1 polymer ?
#
loop_
_entity_poly.entity_id
_entity_poly.type
_entity_poly.pdbx_seq_one_letter_code
_entity_poly.pdbx_strand_id
1 'polypeptide(L)'
;MGSPLNKVYLPLGDDPVILYCLRVFENSGLIDSYAVVASKRDLSFCRTLLKSYSLTKLAGIVAGGETRQESVAAGFDALPQDCGLVVVHDGARPLLSQDVLEGAIKLAAGEGAVVVGVPVKDTIKVVEEEKIKGTPERSSLWIAQTPQVFHRSLLENALNAARASGFEGTDDASLVERLGHQVKIHPGAYENIKITTPEDLIIARALLGTDTNDYMEKRTGLGYDVHPFCQGRPLYLGGVEIPEGPGLSGHSDGDVLLHALTDACLGAAGLPDIGHYFPPSDPRWQDASSLALLGIAKGILAEEGYHVVQVDLVVAVEKPRLAPYLEEIRGRIAAVLGILPAAVGLKATTTEGLGFVGRGEGIACWAIATVRE
;
A
#
# COMPACT_ATOMS: atom_id res chain seq x y z
N MET A 1 10.73 -3.56 -1.61
CA MET A 1 9.41 -3.11 -1.13
C MET A 1 9.39 -1.66 -0.65
N GLY A 2 10.51 -0.97 -0.40
CA GLY A 2 10.53 0.48 -0.11
C GLY A 2 9.91 0.91 1.23
N SER A 3 9.09 0.06 1.85
CA SER A 3 8.46 0.30 3.15
C SER A 3 9.44 0.10 4.32
N PRO A 4 9.36 0.92 5.38
CA PRO A 4 10.10 0.69 6.63
C PRO A 4 9.61 -0.56 7.39
N LEU A 5 8.44 -1.10 7.03
CA LEU A 5 7.85 -2.29 7.63
C LEU A 5 8.15 -3.55 6.79
N ASN A 6 8.34 -4.67 7.48
CA ASN A 6 8.47 -5.98 6.84
C ASN A 6 7.18 -6.30 6.06
N LYS A 7 7.35 -6.88 4.86
CA LYS A 7 6.25 -7.21 3.93
C LYS A 7 5.10 -8.00 4.54
N VAL A 8 5.39 -8.86 5.52
CA VAL A 8 4.37 -9.70 6.18
C VAL A 8 3.43 -8.89 7.09
N TYR A 9 3.78 -7.63 7.40
CA TYR A 9 2.96 -6.72 8.20
C TYR A 9 2.24 -5.67 7.37
N LEU A 10 2.46 -5.65 6.06
CA LEU A 10 1.76 -4.71 5.19
C LEU A 10 0.28 -5.08 5.10
N PRO A 11 -0.61 -4.09 4.96
CA PRO A 11 -2.04 -4.33 4.79
C PRO A 11 -2.30 -5.05 3.47
N LEU A 12 -3.14 -6.08 3.53
CA LEU A 12 -3.70 -6.82 2.41
C LEU A 12 -5.21 -6.77 2.56
N GLY A 13 -5.87 -5.72 2.06
CA GLY A 13 -7.23 -5.41 2.50
C GLY A 13 -7.23 -4.83 3.91
N ASP A 14 -8.19 -5.24 4.74
CA ASP A 14 -8.37 -4.71 6.11
C ASP A 14 -7.36 -5.29 7.13
N ASP A 15 -6.67 -6.37 6.77
CA ASP A 15 -5.81 -7.13 7.68
C ASP A 15 -4.35 -7.19 7.16
N PRO A 16 -3.35 -7.37 8.03
CA PRO A 16 -1.97 -7.55 7.60
C PRO A 16 -1.77 -8.91 6.92
N VAL A 17 -0.85 -8.98 5.93
CA VAL A 17 -0.52 -10.21 5.17
C VAL A 17 -0.40 -11.46 6.05
N ILE A 18 0.34 -11.37 7.18
CA ILE A 18 0.55 -12.51 8.08
C ILE A 18 -0.76 -13.07 8.67
N LEU A 19 -1.78 -12.24 8.90
CA LEU A 19 -3.02 -12.69 9.52
C LEU A 19 -3.81 -13.61 8.59
N TYR A 20 -3.74 -13.40 7.27
CA TYR A 20 -4.36 -14.30 6.30
C TYR A 20 -3.77 -15.72 6.41
N CYS A 21 -2.44 -15.84 6.55
CA CYS A 21 -1.79 -17.13 6.83
C CYS A 21 -2.29 -17.73 8.16
N LEU A 22 -2.28 -16.94 9.23
CA LEU A 22 -2.63 -17.42 10.57
C LEU A 22 -4.08 -17.88 10.68
N ARG A 23 -5.03 -17.24 9.99
CA ARG A 23 -6.45 -17.64 9.98
C ARG A 23 -6.66 -19.04 9.42
N VAL A 24 -5.90 -19.45 8.39
CA VAL A 24 -5.98 -20.80 7.82
C VAL A 24 -5.52 -21.85 8.85
N PHE A 25 -4.47 -21.55 9.60
CA PHE A 25 -3.97 -22.42 10.67
C PHE A 25 -4.92 -22.45 11.87
N GLU A 26 -5.42 -21.28 12.29
CA GLU A 26 -6.37 -21.13 13.39
C GLU A 26 -7.65 -21.93 13.13
N ASN A 27 -8.20 -21.86 11.90
CA ASN A 27 -9.45 -22.51 11.52
C ASN A 27 -9.31 -24.01 11.22
N SER A 28 -8.10 -24.53 11.05
CA SER A 28 -7.90 -25.95 10.73
C SER A 28 -8.12 -26.85 11.93
N GLY A 29 -8.99 -27.85 11.79
CA GLY A 29 -9.17 -28.90 12.80
C GLY A 29 -7.97 -29.85 12.94
N LEU A 30 -6.98 -29.77 12.05
CA LEU A 30 -5.77 -30.59 12.06
C LEU A 30 -4.54 -29.85 12.62
N ILE A 31 -4.70 -28.58 12.97
CA ILE A 31 -3.66 -27.78 13.63
C ILE A 31 -4.06 -27.61 15.09
N ASP A 32 -3.24 -28.17 15.98
CA ASP A 32 -3.41 -28.05 17.43
C ASP A 32 -2.77 -26.76 17.96
N SER A 33 -1.61 -26.38 17.40
CA SER A 33 -0.89 -25.18 17.78
C SER A 33 0.05 -24.70 16.65
N TYR A 34 0.43 -23.42 16.69
CA TYR A 34 1.46 -22.87 15.81
C TYR A 34 2.30 -21.82 16.52
N ALA A 35 3.53 -21.63 16.03
CA ALA A 35 4.44 -20.58 16.47
C ALA A 35 4.74 -19.62 15.32
N VAL A 36 4.88 -18.33 15.63
CA VAL A 36 5.31 -17.31 14.65
C VAL A 36 6.77 -16.98 14.90
N VAL A 37 7.59 -17.09 13.85
CA VAL A 37 9.00 -16.69 13.91
C VAL A 37 9.14 -15.32 13.27
N ALA A 38 9.57 -14.34 14.06
CA ALA A 38 9.80 -12.97 13.62
C ALA A 38 11.30 -12.64 13.68
N SER A 39 11.75 -11.69 12.86
CA SER A 39 13.11 -11.16 12.97
C SER A 39 13.33 -10.55 14.37
N LYS A 40 14.57 -10.55 14.88
CA LYS A 40 14.89 -9.94 16.19
C LYS A 40 14.43 -8.48 16.27
N ARG A 41 14.50 -7.73 15.16
CA ARG A 41 14.04 -6.35 15.04
C ARG A 41 12.53 -6.22 15.11
N ASP A 42 11.81 -7.17 14.52
CA ASP A 42 10.35 -7.12 14.40
C ASP A 42 9.61 -7.81 15.55
N LEU A 43 10.33 -8.47 16.46
CA LEU A 43 9.72 -9.32 17.50
C LEU A 43 8.74 -8.55 18.40
N SER A 44 9.11 -7.35 18.85
CA SER A 44 8.25 -6.50 19.69
C SER A 44 7.02 -6.02 18.93
N PHE A 45 7.19 -5.63 17.66
CA PHE A 45 6.11 -5.20 16.78
C PHE A 45 5.13 -6.35 16.51
N CYS A 46 5.63 -7.52 16.11
CA CYS A 46 4.84 -8.72 15.86
C CYS A 46 4.00 -9.12 17.09
N ARG A 47 4.61 -9.12 18.28
CA ARG A 47 3.90 -9.39 19.54
C ARG A 47 2.78 -8.38 19.82
N THR A 48 3.02 -7.11 19.53
CA THR A 48 2.01 -6.07 19.76
C THR A 48 0.87 -6.19 18.77
N LEU A 49 1.19 -6.39 17.49
CA LEU A 49 0.22 -6.56 16.42
C LEU A 49 -0.69 -7.78 16.67
N LEU A 50 -0.11 -8.95 16.94
CA LEU A 50 -0.88 -10.20 17.06
C LEU A 50 -1.71 -10.28 18.35
N LYS A 51 -1.36 -9.52 19.40
CA LYS A 51 -2.18 -9.40 20.62
C LYS A 51 -3.57 -8.79 20.37
N SER A 52 -3.73 -8.03 19.30
CA SER A 52 -5.00 -7.41 18.94
C SER A 52 -5.98 -8.40 18.28
N TYR A 53 -5.54 -9.62 17.97
CA TYR A 53 -6.35 -10.64 17.30
C TYR A 53 -6.61 -11.83 18.23
N SER A 54 -7.79 -12.45 18.08
CA SER A 54 -8.17 -13.64 18.84
C SER A 54 -7.58 -14.90 18.20
N LEU A 55 -6.32 -15.21 18.55
CA LEU A 55 -5.58 -16.39 18.08
C LEU A 55 -5.41 -17.38 19.23
N THR A 56 -6.27 -18.41 19.28
CA THR A 56 -6.35 -19.36 20.39
C THR A 56 -5.30 -20.47 20.34
N LYS A 57 -4.76 -20.75 19.14
CA LYS A 57 -3.76 -21.81 18.91
C LYS A 57 -2.32 -21.30 18.80
N LEU A 58 -2.10 -19.98 18.96
CA LEU A 58 -0.78 -19.38 18.93
C LEU A 58 0.02 -19.76 20.20
N ALA A 59 0.95 -20.71 20.07
CA ALA A 59 1.81 -21.17 21.15
C ALA A 59 2.86 -20.11 21.54
N GLY A 60 3.32 -19.30 20.59
CA GLY A 60 4.30 -18.26 20.88
C GLY A 60 4.80 -17.50 19.67
N ILE A 61 5.49 -16.40 19.96
CA ILE A 61 6.19 -15.57 18.97
C ILE A 61 7.68 -15.53 19.37
N VAL A 62 8.52 -16.13 18.54
CA VAL A 62 9.94 -16.36 18.79
C VAL A 62 10.83 -15.59 17.83
N ALA A 63 12.06 -15.32 18.25
CA ALA A 63 13.06 -14.68 17.42
C ALA A 63 13.68 -15.68 16.44
N GLY A 64 13.73 -15.34 15.16
CA GLY A 64 14.46 -16.09 14.15
C GLY A 64 15.99 -15.94 14.25
N GLY A 65 16.68 -16.81 13.52
CA GLY A 65 18.13 -16.76 13.34
C GLY A 65 18.57 -15.87 12.18
N GLU A 66 19.83 -16.02 11.77
CA GLU A 66 20.41 -15.30 10.62
C GLU A 66 19.94 -15.90 9.28
N THR A 67 19.69 -17.21 9.26
CA THR A 67 19.20 -17.92 8.07
C THR A 67 17.74 -18.34 8.22
N ARG A 68 17.11 -18.72 7.09
CA ARG A 68 15.77 -19.31 7.09
C ARG A 68 15.76 -20.62 7.90
N GLN A 69 16.78 -21.45 7.75
CA GLN A 69 16.92 -22.73 8.45
C GLN A 69 17.01 -22.56 9.97
N GLU A 70 17.79 -21.59 10.46
CA GLU A 70 17.85 -21.28 11.89
C GLU A 70 16.52 -20.74 12.43
N SER A 71 15.82 -19.95 11.62
CA SER A 71 14.49 -19.45 11.97
C SER A 71 13.47 -20.59 12.08
N VAL A 72 13.51 -21.58 11.18
CA VAL A 72 12.67 -22.78 11.27
C VAL A 72 13.02 -23.60 12.51
N ALA A 73 14.30 -23.78 12.83
CA ALA A 73 14.71 -24.47 14.06
C ALA A 73 14.19 -23.77 15.33
N ALA A 74 14.27 -22.43 15.41
CA ALA A 74 13.72 -21.68 16.53
C ALA A 74 12.20 -21.85 16.68
N GLY A 75 11.48 -21.91 15.55
CA GLY A 75 10.05 -22.21 15.54
C GLY A 75 9.75 -23.63 15.98
N PHE A 76 10.52 -24.61 15.49
CA PHE A 76 10.41 -26.03 15.83
C PHE A 76 10.56 -26.27 17.34
N ASP A 77 11.55 -25.63 17.97
CA ASP A 77 11.83 -25.72 19.40
C ASP A 77 10.71 -25.11 20.27
N ALA A 78 9.94 -24.16 19.70
CA ALA A 78 8.83 -23.50 20.38
C ALA A 78 7.51 -24.29 20.33
N LEU A 79 7.42 -25.33 19.49
CA LEU A 79 6.24 -26.18 19.38
C LEU A 79 6.20 -27.24 20.50
N PRO A 80 5.00 -27.73 20.88
CA PRO A 80 4.87 -28.86 21.80
C PRO A 80 5.67 -30.08 21.35
N GLN A 81 6.36 -30.73 22.30
CA GLN A 81 7.26 -31.85 22.02
C GLN A 81 6.54 -33.13 21.59
N ASP A 82 5.25 -33.25 21.92
CA ASP A 82 4.39 -34.37 21.60
C ASP A 82 3.69 -34.23 20.22
N CYS A 83 3.97 -33.18 19.45
CA CYS A 83 3.38 -33.02 18.13
C CYS A 83 3.94 -34.07 17.14
N GLY A 84 3.06 -34.78 16.42
CA GLY A 84 3.48 -35.83 15.48
C GLY A 84 3.98 -35.28 14.14
N LEU A 85 3.33 -34.21 13.66
CA LEU A 85 3.63 -33.54 12.40
C LEU A 85 4.01 -32.08 12.67
N VAL A 86 4.87 -31.53 11.82
CA VAL A 86 5.25 -30.11 11.80
C VAL A 86 4.95 -29.54 10.43
N VAL A 87 4.23 -28.42 10.41
CA VAL A 87 3.92 -27.66 9.21
C VAL A 87 4.79 -26.40 9.20
N VAL A 88 5.61 -26.25 8.15
CA VAL A 88 6.40 -25.04 7.93
C VAL A 88 5.78 -24.24 6.79
N HIS A 89 5.41 -22.98 7.06
CA HIS A 89 4.76 -22.11 6.09
C HIS A 89 5.37 -20.71 6.09
N ASP A 90 5.46 -20.12 4.90
CA ASP A 90 6.01 -18.78 4.74
C ASP A 90 4.93 -17.76 5.09
N GLY A 91 5.16 -16.89 6.09
CA GLY A 91 4.22 -15.81 6.46
C GLY A 91 3.98 -14.76 5.37
N ALA A 92 4.63 -14.91 4.20
CA ALA A 92 4.43 -14.09 3.01
C ALA A 92 3.56 -14.79 1.93
N ARG A 93 2.91 -15.92 2.25
CA ARG A 93 1.96 -16.62 1.36
C ARG A 93 0.53 -16.54 1.90
N PRO A 94 -0.12 -15.36 1.82
CA PRO A 94 -1.41 -15.12 2.46
C PRO A 94 -2.58 -15.91 1.86
N LEU A 95 -2.41 -16.48 0.67
CA LEU A 95 -3.51 -17.09 -0.11
C LEU A 95 -3.52 -18.63 -0.06
N LEU A 96 -2.99 -19.20 1.02
CA LEU A 96 -3.12 -20.63 1.27
C LEU A 96 -4.60 -20.99 1.50
N SER A 97 -5.12 -22.02 0.82
CA SER A 97 -6.47 -22.52 1.07
C SER A 97 -6.48 -23.60 2.15
N GLN A 98 -7.64 -23.75 2.80
CA GLN A 98 -7.89 -24.80 3.80
C GLN A 98 -7.65 -26.20 3.23
N ASP A 99 -8.13 -26.46 2.02
CA ASP A 99 -8.03 -27.75 1.35
C ASP A 99 -6.56 -28.14 1.06
N VAL A 100 -5.74 -27.17 0.63
CA VAL A 100 -4.31 -27.41 0.36
C VAL A 100 -3.56 -27.72 1.66
N LEU A 101 -3.83 -26.96 2.74
CA LEU A 101 -3.22 -27.21 4.04
C LEU A 101 -3.58 -28.61 4.55
N GLU A 102 -4.86 -28.93 4.63
CA GLU A 102 -5.32 -30.19 5.21
C GLU A 102 -4.95 -31.41 4.35
N GLY A 103 -4.98 -31.26 3.02
CA GLY A 103 -4.53 -32.30 2.09
C GLY A 103 -3.06 -32.65 2.28
N ALA A 104 -2.19 -31.63 2.42
CA ALA A 104 -0.77 -31.83 2.68
C ALA A 104 -0.52 -32.52 4.02
N ILE A 105 -1.25 -32.15 5.08
CA ILE A 105 -1.15 -32.79 6.40
C ILE A 105 -1.56 -34.27 6.34
N LYS A 106 -2.71 -34.56 5.71
CA LYS A 106 -3.21 -35.94 5.57
C LYS A 106 -2.24 -36.82 4.79
N LEU A 107 -1.63 -36.29 3.73
CA LEU A 107 -0.63 -37.02 2.95
C LEU A 107 0.66 -37.25 3.75
N ALA A 108 1.12 -36.25 4.49
CA ALA A 108 2.35 -36.36 5.29
C ALA A 108 2.24 -37.36 6.43
N ALA A 109 1.03 -37.60 6.95
CA ALA A 109 0.80 -38.63 7.95
C ALA A 109 1.26 -40.03 7.48
N GLY A 110 1.07 -40.36 6.19
CA GLY A 110 1.52 -41.63 5.60
C GLY A 110 2.91 -41.59 4.98
N GLU A 111 3.28 -40.48 4.34
CA GLU A 111 4.52 -40.37 3.53
C GLU A 111 5.74 -39.86 4.31
N GLY A 112 5.54 -39.28 5.50
CA GLY A 112 6.63 -38.75 6.32
C GLY A 112 7.07 -37.33 5.97
N ALA A 113 7.14 -36.99 4.67
CA ALA A 113 7.54 -35.66 4.20
C ALA A 113 6.77 -35.26 2.95
N VAL A 114 6.16 -34.08 2.98
CA VAL A 114 5.34 -33.52 1.89
C VAL A 114 5.68 -32.07 1.63
N VAL A 115 5.79 -31.70 0.36
CA VAL A 115 5.90 -30.31 -0.10
C VAL A 115 4.70 -29.97 -0.97
N VAL A 116 4.08 -28.81 -0.73
CA VAL A 116 3.10 -28.27 -1.65
C VAL A 116 3.81 -27.66 -2.86
N GLY A 117 3.31 -27.90 -4.07
CA GLY A 117 3.85 -27.27 -5.26
C GLY A 117 2.91 -27.31 -6.46
N VAL A 118 3.26 -26.59 -7.52
CA VAL A 118 2.50 -26.58 -8.79
C VAL A 118 3.41 -26.89 -9.98
N PRO A 119 2.90 -27.53 -11.06
CA PRO A 119 3.70 -27.75 -12.26
C PRO A 119 4.15 -26.42 -12.89
N VAL A 120 5.35 -26.39 -13.45
CA VAL A 120 5.82 -25.21 -14.19
C VAL A 120 5.03 -25.05 -15.50
N LYS A 121 4.51 -23.84 -15.75
CA LYS A 121 3.82 -23.49 -17.00
C LYS A 121 4.79 -23.02 -18.09
N ASP A 122 5.78 -22.22 -17.70
CA ASP A 122 6.72 -21.59 -18.62
C ASP A 122 7.86 -22.51 -19.05
N THR A 123 8.51 -22.19 -20.17
CA THR A 123 9.74 -22.87 -20.55
C THR A 123 10.88 -22.35 -19.68
N ILE A 124 11.52 -23.24 -18.91
CA ILE A 124 12.69 -22.88 -18.09
C ILE A 124 13.96 -23.06 -18.90
N LYS A 125 14.90 -22.12 -18.78
CA LYS A 125 16.24 -22.20 -19.36
C LYS A 125 17.27 -22.28 -18.23
N VAL A 126 18.22 -23.20 -18.35
CA VAL A 126 19.43 -23.18 -17.53
C VAL A 126 20.39 -22.20 -18.19
N VAL A 127 20.79 -21.16 -17.46
CA VAL A 127 21.62 -20.06 -17.97
C VAL A 127 22.87 -19.93 -17.11
N GLU A 128 24.02 -19.73 -17.76
CA GLU A 128 25.31 -19.41 -17.13
C GLU A 128 25.98 -18.34 -17.99
N GLU A 129 26.48 -17.26 -17.37
CA GLU A 129 27.05 -16.10 -18.08
C GLU A 129 26.14 -15.56 -19.20
N GLU A 130 24.84 -15.42 -18.91
CA GLU A 130 23.80 -14.95 -19.85
C GLU A 130 23.61 -15.83 -21.10
N LYS A 131 24.24 -17.01 -21.16
CA LYS A 131 24.11 -17.98 -22.25
C LYS A 131 23.27 -19.17 -21.83
N ILE A 132 22.35 -19.57 -22.72
CA ILE A 132 21.52 -20.76 -22.52
C ILE A 132 22.41 -22.01 -22.61
N LYS A 133 22.44 -22.80 -21.52
CA LYS A 133 23.11 -24.11 -21.45
C LYS A 133 22.19 -25.27 -21.76
N GLY A 134 20.90 -25.11 -21.46
CA GLY A 134 19.93 -26.17 -21.65
C GLY A 134 18.50 -25.74 -21.37
N THR A 135 17.57 -26.61 -21.75
CA THR A 135 16.15 -26.49 -21.45
C THR A 135 15.72 -27.80 -20.80
N PRO A 136 15.51 -27.84 -19.46
CA PRO A 136 15.02 -29.03 -18.80
C PRO A 136 13.63 -29.44 -19.30
N GLU A 137 13.34 -30.73 -19.19
CA GLU A 137 12.05 -31.32 -19.54
C GLU A 137 10.95 -30.76 -18.63
N ARG A 138 10.10 -29.88 -19.14
CA ARG A 138 9.12 -29.13 -18.32
C ARG A 138 8.17 -30.05 -17.53
N SER A 139 7.84 -31.22 -18.08
CA SER A 139 6.90 -32.17 -17.45
C SER A 139 7.38 -32.72 -16.09
N SER A 140 8.68 -32.64 -15.80
CA SER A 140 9.25 -33.03 -14.50
C SER A 140 9.47 -31.86 -13.54
N LEU A 141 9.20 -30.61 -13.95
CA LEU A 141 9.50 -29.41 -13.16
C LEU A 141 8.28 -28.90 -12.40
N TRP A 142 8.50 -28.63 -11.13
CA TRP A 142 7.50 -28.07 -10.22
C TRP A 142 8.06 -26.85 -9.50
N ILE A 143 7.19 -25.89 -9.22
CA ILE A 143 7.47 -24.73 -8.37
C ILE A 143 7.12 -25.14 -6.95
N ALA A 144 8.13 -25.31 -6.10
CA ALA A 144 7.93 -25.57 -4.69
C ALA A 144 7.25 -24.36 -4.01
N GLN A 145 6.25 -24.65 -3.20
CA GLN A 145 5.53 -23.69 -2.38
C GLN A 145 5.63 -24.13 -0.91
N THR A 146 4.94 -23.39 -0.04
CA THR A 146 4.68 -23.83 1.33
C THR A 146 3.15 -23.83 1.53
N PRO A 147 2.59 -24.68 2.41
CA PRO A 147 3.25 -25.42 3.48
C PRO A 147 4.14 -26.58 3.02
N GLN A 148 5.15 -26.88 3.83
CA GLN A 148 5.89 -28.15 3.80
C GLN A 148 5.59 -28.87 5.12
N VAL A 149 5.27 -30.15 5.06
CA VAL A 149 4.78 -30.92 6.21
C VAL A 149 5.64 -32.14 6.43
N PHE A 150 6.11 -32.33 7.65
CA PHE A 150 7.06 -33.38 8.00
C PHE A 150 6.65 -34.10 9.28
N HIS A 151 6.99 -35.38 9.40
CA HIS A 151 7.08 -36.04 10.71
C HIS A 151 8.08 -35.27 11.57
N ARG A 152 7.70 -34.98 12.82
CA ARG A 152 8.53 -34.18 13.75
C ARG A 152 9.96 -34.71 13.84
N SER A 153 10.10 -36.02 14.08
CA SER A 153 11.39 -36.70 14.21
C SER A 153 12.25 -36.63 12.95
N LEU A 154 11.62 -36.67 11.77
CA LEU A 154 12.32 -36.57 10.50
C LEU A 154 12.90 -35.16 10.28
N LEU A 155 12.09 -34.12 10.53
CA LEU A 155 12.54 -32.74 10.42
C LEU A 155 13.63 -32.42 11.45
N GLU A 156 13.48 -32.91 12.68
CA GLU A 156 14.49 -32.76 13.74
C GLU A 156 15.84 -33.35 13.31
N ASN A 157 15.84 -34.58 12.79
CA ASN A 157 17.04 -35.23 12.28
C ASN A 157 17.67 -34.43 11.13
N ALA A 158 16.85 -33.90 10.22
CA ALA A 158 17.31 -33.12 9.07
C ALA A 158 17.97 -31.80 9.52
N LEU A 159 17.33 -31.07 10.45
CA LEU A 159 17.89 -29.84 11.02
C LEU A 159 19.20 -30.09 11.76
N ASN A 160 19.27 -31.15 12.56
CA ASN A 160 20.48 -31.51 13.31
C ASN A 160 21.64 -31.92 12.38
N ALA A 161 21.37 -32.71 11.34
CA ALA A 161 22.38 -33.13 10.37
C ALA A 161 22.88 -31.94 9.52
N ALA A 162 21.99 -31.04 9.12
CA ALA A 162 22.35 -29.83 8.39
C ALA A 162 23.26 -28.92 9.24
N ARG A 163 22.90 -28.72 10.52
CA ARG A 163 23.70 -27.96 11.49
C ARG A 163 25.08 -28.58 11.70
N ALA A 164 25.16 -29.90 11.88
CA ALA A 164 26.42 -30.61 12.12
C ALA A 164 27.36 -30.57 10.90
N SER A 165 26.81 -30.52 9.68
CA SER A 165 27.58 -30.49 8.43
C SER A 165 27.82 -29.09 7.88
N GLY A 166 27.23 -28.04 8.48
CA GLY A 166 27.28 -26.67 7.97
C GLY A 166 26.55 -26.49 6.63
N PHE A 167 25.61 -27.39 6.30
CA PHE A 167 24.82 -27.30 5.08
C PHE A 167 23.64 -26.34 5.25
N GLU A 168 23.43 -25.48 4.26
CA GLU A 168 22.28 -24.58 4.17
C GLU A 168 21.43 -24.97 2.95
N GLY A 169 20.21 -25.45 3.23
CA GLY A 169 19.24 -25.82 2.20
C GLY A 169 18.46 -24.62 1.65
N THR A 170 17.93 -24.74 0.45
CA THR A 170 17.06 -23.71 -0.15
C THR A 170 15.66 -23.69 0.46
N ASP A 171 15.21 -24.83 0.99
CA ASP A 171 13.97 -25.05 1.72
C ASP A 171 14.10 -26.24 2.69
N ASP A 172 13.06 -26.55 3.46
CA ASP A 172 13.15 -27.59 4.51
C ASP A 172 13.16 -29.00 3.89
N ALA A 173 12.51 -29.17 2.74
CA ALA A 173 12.52 -30.40 1.97
C ALA A 173 13.93 -30.81 1.52
N SER A 174 14.75 -29.85 1.07
CA SER A 174 16.14 -30.13 0.67
C SER A 174 16.99 -30.71 1.81
N LEU A 175 16.65 -30.42 3.08
CA LEU A 175 17.32 -31.01 4.25
C LEU A 175 16.94 -32.48 4.41
N VAL A 176 15.66 -32.80 4.19
CA VAL A 176 15.13 -34.16 4.26
C VAL A 176 15.63 -35.02 3.09
N GLU A 177 15.65 -34.47 1.89
CA GLU A 177 16.21 -35.13 0.69
C GLU A 177 17.68 -35.51 0.89
N ARG A 178 18.46 -34.64 1.53
CA ARG A 178 19.88 -34.88 1.83
C ARG A 178 20.09 -36.06 2.80
N LEU A 179 19.12 -36.37 3.65
CA LEU A 179 19.13 -37.58 4.48
C LEU A 179 18.80 -38.86 3.70
N GLY A 180 18.48 -38.75 2.40
CA GLY A 180 18.08 -39.87 1.55
C GLY A 180 16.60 -40.25 1.67
N HIS A 181 15.79 -39.43 2.35
CA HIS A 181 14.35 -39.63 2.43
C HIS A 181 13.65 -39.08 1.18
N GLN A 182 12.61 -39.79 0.74
CA GLN A 182 11.75 -39.29 -0.33
C GLN A 182 10.81 -38.21 0.21
N VAL A 183 10.65 -37.12 -0.55
CA VAL A 183 9.69 -36.06 -0.26
C VAL A 183 8.60 -36.09 -1.31
N LYS A 184 7.34 -36.21 -0.88
CA LYS A 184 6.19 -36.30 -1.77
C LYS A 184 5.67 -34.91 -2.13
N ILE A 185 5.26 -34.70 -3.37
CA ILE A 185 4.59 -33.45 -3.77
C ILE A 185 3.08 -33.56 -3.59
N HIS A 186 2.48 -32.58 -2.93
CA HIS A 186 1.04 -32.36 -2.90
C HIS A 186 0.68 -31.21 -3.85
N PRO A 187 -0.31 -31.37 -4.74
CA PRO A 187 -0.75 -30.28 -5.61
C PRO A 187 -1.18 -29.03 -4.81
N GLY A 188 -0.58 -27.90 -5.12
CA GLY A 188 -0.93 -26.59 -4.59
C GLY A 188 -1.86 -25.81 -5.53
N ALA A 189 -1.88 -24.49 -5.32
CA ALA A 189 -2.66 -23.55 -6.11
C ALA A 189 -1.73 -22.47 -6.69
N TYR A 190 -1.96 -22.01 -7.91
CA TYR A 190 -1.16 -20.93 -8.50
C TYR A 190 -1.39 -19.60 -7.77
N GLU A 191 -2.57 -19.47 -7.16
CA GLU A 191 -3.03 -18.36 -6.35
C GLU A 191 -2.25 -18.25 -5.03
N ASN A 192 -1.63 -19.35 -4.55
CA ASN A 192 -0.80 -19.38 -3.34
C ASN A 192 0.59 -18.74 -3.57
N ILE A 193 0.59 -17.52 -4.08
CA ILE A 193 1.80 -16.75 -4.41
C ILE A 193 2.56 -16.34 -3.15
N LYS A 194 3.86 -16.10 -3.31
CA LYS A 194 4.71 -15.53 -2.24
C LYS A 194 4.94 -14.06 -2.51
N ILE A 195 4.46 -13.21 -1.61
CA ILE A 195 4.73 -11.77 -1.66
C ILE A 195 6.25 -11.54 -1.55
N THR A 196 6.83 -11.00 -2.61
CA THR A 196 8.27 -10.75 -2.74
C THR A 196 8.53 -9.33 -3.24
N THR A 197 7.71 -8.84 -4.17
CA THR A 197 7.77 -7.49 -4.73
C THR A 197 6.48 -6.71 -4.44
N PRO A 198 6.47 -5.37 -4.66
CA PRO A 198 5.26 -4.56 -4.53
C PRO A 198 4.12 -5.02 -5.45
N GLU A 199 4.43 -5.48 -6.66
CA GLU A 199 3.46 -5.95 -7.64
C GLU A 199 2.71 -7.19 -7.14
N ASP A 200 3.37 -8.05 -6.35
CA ASP A 200 2.74 -9.23 -5.75
C ASP A 200 1.59 -8.85 -4.80
N LEU A 201 1.66 -7.69 -4.12
CA LEU A 201 0.55 -7.23 -3.28
C LEU A 201 -0.66 -6.84 -4.11
N ILE A 202 -0.46 -6.21 -5.27
CA ILE A 202 -1.55 -5.86 -6.20
C ILE A 202 -2.22 -7.16 -6.68
N ILE A 203 -1.41 -8.15 -7.08
CA ILE A 203 -1.91 -9.46 -7.51
C ILE A 203 -2.66 -10.15 -6.37
N ALA A 204 -2.12 -10.17 -5.16
CA ALA A 204 -2.78 -10.82 -4.02
C ALA A 204 -4.12 -10.17 -3.67
N ARG A 205 -4.21 -8.83 -3.73
CA ARG A 205 -5.49 -8.11 -3.56
C ARG A 205 -6.51 -8.49 -4.62
N ALA A 206 -6.09 -8.54 -5.88
CA ALA A 206 -6.96 -8.94 -6.98
C ALA A 206 -7.49 -10.38 -6.78
N LEU A 207 -6.62 -11.30 -6.36
CA LEU A 207 -6.99 -12.70 -6.09
C LEU A 207 -7.94 -12.85 -4.89
N LEU A 208 -7.85 -11.97 -3.88
CA LEU A 208 -8.80 -11.94 -2.76
C LEU A 208 -10.17 -11.39 -3.14
N GLY A 209 -10.33 -10.83 -4.34
CA GLY A 209 -11.54 -10.10 -4.71
C GLY A 209 -11.72 -8.81 -3.91
N THR A 210 -10.66 -8.31 -3.25
CA THR A 210 -10.66 -6.94 -2.72
C THR A 210 -10.58 -6.00 -3.89
N ASP A 211 -11.46 -5.00 -3.94
CA ASP A 211 -11.51 -4.03 -5.04
C ASP A 211 -10.14 -3.35 -5.16
N THR A 212 -9.41 -3.62 -6.24
CA THR A 212 -8.04 -3.10 -6.44
C THR A 212 -8.02 -1.58 -6.56
N ASN A 213 -9.18 -0.96 -6.76
CA ASN A 213 -9.37 0.49 -6.84
C ASN A 213 -9.59 1.18 -5.47
N ASP A 214 -9.90 0.44 -4.40
CA ASP A 214 -10.28 1.05 -3.12
C ASP A 214 -9.09 1.43 -2.22
N TYR A 215 -7.88 1.00 -2.60
CA TYR A 215 -6.66 1.16 -1.79
C TYR A 215 -5.56 2.03 -2.40
N MET A 216 -5.82 2.74 -3.51
CA MET A 216 -5.00 3.92 -3.80
C MET A 216 -5.35 4.93 -2.71
N GLU A 217 -4.46 5.11 -1.71
CA GLU A 217 -4.74 5.93 -0.53
C GLU A 217 -5.27 7.29 -0.96
N LYS A 218 -6.57 7.50 -0.74
CA LYS A 218 -7.16 8.81 -0.97
C LYS A 218 -6.72 9.70 0.18
N ARG A 219 -6.00 10.76 -0.15
CA ARG A 219 -5.58 11.77 0.82
C ARG A 219 -6.34 13.04 0.59
N THR A 220 -6.66 13.73 1.67
CA THR A 220 -7.44 14.96 1.62
C THR A 220 -6.64 16.09 2.23
N GLY A 221 -6.53 17.18 1.49
CA GLY A 221 -5.91 18.42 1.94
C GLY A 221 -6.95 19.53 2.08
N LEU A 222 -6.68 20.45 2.99
CA LEU A 222 -7.44 21.68 3.20
C LEU A 222 -6.54 22.85 2.84
N GLY A 223 -7.07 23.77 2.04
CA GLY A 223 -6.47 25.06 1.79
C GLY A 223 -7.41 26.18 2.23
N TYR A 224 -6.81 27.24 2.75
CA TYR A 224 -7.51 28.42 3.21
C TYR A 224 -6.68 29.65 2.87
N ASP A 225 -7.28 30.63 2.20
CA ASP A 225 -6.57 31.87 1.86
C ASP A 225 -7.50 33.08 1.96
N VAL A 226 -6.91 34.25 2.21
CA VAL A 226 -7.61 35.53 2.41
C VAL A 226 -6.84 36.67 1.76
N HIS A 227 -7.49 37.39 0.86
CA HIS A 227 -6.93 38.60 0.27
C HIS A 227 -7.81 39.82 0.54
N PRO A 228 -7.24 40.98 0.90
CA PRO A 228 -7.99 42.23 1.03
C PRO A 228 -8.27 42.84 -0.34
N PHE A 229 -9.36 43.59 -0.46
CA PHE A 229 -9.65 44.33 -1.68
C PHE A 229 -8.67 45.50 -1.91
N CYS A 230 -8.43 45.83 -3.17
CA CYS A 230 -7.61 46.97 -3.58
C CYS A 230 -8.18 47.68 -4.82
N GLN A 231 -7.76 48.92 -5.05
CA GLN A 231 -8.17 49.70 -6.23
C GLN A 231 -7.16 49.55 -7.38
N GLY A 232 -7.66 49.68 -8.61
CA GLY A 232 -6.81 49.73 -9.81
C GLY A 232 -6.33 48.38 -10.33
N ARG A 233 -6.89 47.27 -9.83
CA ARG A 233 -6.64 45.91 -10.35
C ARG A 233 -7.95 45.22 -10.70
N PRO A 234 -7.98 44.37 -11.75
CA PRO A 234 -9.12 43.48 -12.02
C PRO A 234 -9.28 42.44 -10.91
N LEU A 235 -10.51 41.96 -10.71
CA LEU A 235 -10.80 40.83 -9.81
C LEU A 235 -10.76 39.53 -10.61
N TYR A 236 -9.83 38.63 -10.27
CA TYR A 236 -9.81 37.27 -10.77
C TYR A 236 -10.23 36.29 -9.68
N LEU A 237 -11.12 35.36 -10.03
CA LEU A 237 -11.50 34.22 -9.19
C LEU A 237 -11.62 32.99 -10.08
N GLY A 238 -10.92 31.90 -9.74
CA GLY A 238 -10.95 30.69 -10.56
C GLY A 238 -10.41 30.87 -11.99
N GLY A 239 -9.54 31.87 -12.18
CA GLY A 239 -9.03 32.30 -13.48
C GLY A 239 -10.04 33.07 -14.32
N VAL A 240 -11.22 33.43 -13.79
CA VAL A 240 -12.25 34.23 -14.48
C VAL A 240 -12.21 35.66 -13.97
N GLU A 241 -12.24 36.63 -14.88
CA GLU A 241 -12.37 38.05 -14.52
C GLU A 241 -13.80 38.35 -14.07
N ILE A 242 -13.96 39.05 -12.96
CA ILE A 242 -15.25 39.46 -12.40
C ILE A 242 -15.37 40.99 -12.51
N PRO A 243 -15.98 41.53 -13.59
CA PRO A 243 -15.89 42.95 -13.92
C PRO A 243 -16.50 43.91 -12.88
N GLU A 244 -17.48 43.42 -12.11
CA GLU A 244 -18.22 44.22 -11.14
C GLU A 244 -17.51 44.35 -9.78
N GLY A 245 -16.40 43.63 -9.57
CA GLY A 245 -15.71 43.55 -8.28
C GLY A 245 -14.40 44.36 -8.24
N PRO A 246 -14.05 44.94 -7.08
CA PRO A 246 -12.69 45.46 -6.87
C PRO A 246 -11.68 44.31 -6.87
N GLY A 247 -10.49 44.52 -7.44
CA GLY A 247 -9.42 43.54 -7.44
C GLY A 247 -8.88 43.22 -6.05
N LEU A 248 -8.04 42.19 -5.95
CA LEU A 248 -7.46 41.72 -4.69
C LEU A 248 -5.99 42.12 -4.56
N SER A 249 -5.60 42.51 -3.34
CA SER A 249 -4.19 42.66 -2.99
C SER A 249 -3.61 41.27 -2.75
N GLY A 250 -2.54 40.96 -3.46
CA GLY A 250 -1.92 39.64 -3.44
C GLY A 250 -0.83 39.55 -4.50
N HIS A 251 -0.06 38.47 -4.42
CA HIS A 251 0.96 38.13 -5.41
C HIS A 251 0.31 37.53 -6.66
N SER A 252 1.04 37.52 -7.78
CA SER A 252 0.51 37.05 -9.07
C SER A 252 -0.75 37.85 -9.48
N ASP A 253 -1.76 37.21 -10.08
CA ASP A 253 -3.04 37.84 -10.44
C ASP A 253 -4.01 38.05 -9.24
N GLY A 254 -3.62 37.62 -8.03
CA GLY A 254 -4.37 37.85 -6.80
C GLY A 254 -5.57 36.90 -6.57
N ASP A 255 -5.67 35.82 -7.34
CA ASP A 255 -6.77 34.86 -7.29
C ASP A 255 -6.73 33.97 -6.02
N VAL A 256 -7.33 34.50 -4.96
CA VAL A 256 -7.43 33.85 -3.63
C VAL A 256 -8.12 32.47 -3.69
N LEU A 257 -9.00 32.22 -4.66
CA LEU A 257 -9.66 30.93 -4.82
C LEU A 257 -8.68 29.85 -5.29
N LEU A 258 -7.87 30.19 -6.30
CA LEU A 258 -6.88 29.26 -6.84
C LEU A 258 -5.68 29.06 -5.92
N HIS A 259 -5.32 30.06 -5.12
CA HIS A 259 -4.31 29.91 -4.07
C HIS A 259 -4.75 28.88 -3.02
N ALA A 260 -5.95 29.06 -2.44
CA ALA A 260 -6.51 28.10 -1.50
C ALA A 260 -6.60 26.69 -2.11
N LEU A 261 -7.01 26.57 -3.39
CA LEU A 261 -7.06 25.28 -4.07
C LEU A 261 -5.68 24.65 -4.27
N THR A 262 -4.67 25.45 -4.60
CA THR A 262 -3.30 24.97 -4.78
C THR A 262 -2.74 24.41 -3.47
N ASP A 263 -2.95 25.11 -2.35
CA ASP A 263 -2.58 24.63 -1.02
C ASP A 263 -3.33 23.36 -0.63
N ALA A 264 -4.64 23.27 -0.94
CA ALA A 264 -5.41 22.06 -0.68
C ALA A 264 -4.82 20.85 -1.43
N CYS A 265 -4.45 21.04 -2.70
CA CYS A 265 -3.88 20.00 -3.54
C CYS A 265 -2.48 19.57 -3.05
N LEU A 266 -1.59 20.52 -2.75
CA LEU A 266 -0.24 20.25 -2.23
C LEU A 266 -0.30 19.61 -0.84
N GLY A 267 -1.15 20.15 0.05
CA GLY A 267 -1.37 19.64 1.39
C GLY A 267 -1.93 18.21 1.41
N ALA A 268 -2.76 17.84 0.44
CA ALA A 268 -3.27 16.47 0.31
C ALA A 268 -2.14 15.46 0.06
N ALA A 269 -1.06 15.86 -0.63
CA ALA A 269 0.13 15.05 -0.84
C ALA A 269 1.18 15.19 0.28
N GLY A 270 0.94 16.05 1.29
CA GLY A 270 1.92 16.34 2.35
C GLY A 270 3.10 17.20 1.88
N LEU A 271 2.93 17.94 0.79
CA LEU A 271 3.94 18.83 0.22
C LEU A 271 3.91 20.22 0.88
N PRO A 272 5.00 21.02 0.77
CA PRO A 272 5.00 22.41 1.16
C PRO A 272 3.90 23.26 0.50
N ASP A 273 3.59 24.40 1.08
CA ASP A 273 2.57 25.32 0.58
C ASP A 273 2.95 26.05 -0.72
N ILE A 274 1.99 26.79 -1.28
CA ILE A 274 2.16 27.61 -2.48
C ILE A 274 3.31 28.62 -2.33
N GLY A 275 3.53 29.17 -1.13
CA GLY A 275 4.58 30.14 -0.86
C GLY A 275 5.99 29.56 -0.93
N HIS A 276 6.14 28.26 -0.65
CA HIS A 276 7.39 27.53 -0.84
C HIS A 276 7.73 27.37 -2.33
N TYR A 277 6.76 26.94 -3.15
CA TYR A 277 6.99 26.67 -4.57
C TYR A 277 7.00 27.94 -5.43
N PHE A 278 6.22 28.95 -5.04
CA PHE A 278 6.04 30.20 -5.78
C PHE A 278 6.31 31.40 -4.85
N PRO A 279 7.56 31.57 -4.38
CA PRO A 279 7.86 32.58 -3.37
C PRO A 279 7.59 33.99 -3.89
N PRO A 280 6.92 34.85 -3.10
CA PRO A 280 6.52 36.19 -3.53
C PRO A 280 7.69 37.15 -3.81
N SER A 281 8.87 36.82 -3.30
CA SER A 281 10.11 37.55 -3.54
C SER A 281 10.73 37.30 -4.91
N ASP A 282 10.28 36.25 -5.63
CA ASP A 282 10.80 35.91 -6.94
C ASP A 282 10.04 36.68 -8.04
N PRO A 283 10.72 37.58 -8.79
CA PRO A 283 10.08 38.38 -9.84
C PRO A 283 9.41 37.56 -10.94
N ARG A 284 9.78 36.28 -11.11
CA ARG A 284 9.18 35.40 -12.13
C ARG A 284 7.68 35.16 -11.92
N TRP A 285 7.20 35.31 -10.69
CA TRP A 285 5.79 35.07 -10.34
C TRP A 285 4.95 36.34 -10.25
N GLN A 286 5.58 37.50 -10.45
CA GLN A 286 4.88 38.78 -10.51
C GLN A 286 3.89 38.78 -11.69
N ASP A 287 2.63 39.11 -11.43
CA ASP A 287 1.54 39.13 -12.41
C ASP A 287 1.30 37.79 -13.15
N ALA A 288 1.83 36.68 -12.62
CA ALA A 288 1.59 35.35 -13.15
C ALA A 288 0.10 34.96 -13.01
N SER A 289 -0.39 34.09 -13.90
CA SER A 289 -1.74 33.56 -13.75
C SER A 289 -1.76 32.48 -12.66
N SER A 290 -2.61 32.64 -11.65
CA SER A 290 -2.79 31.62 -10.60
C SER A 290 -3.35 30.31 -11.16
N LEU A 291 -4.06 30.37 -12.30
CA LEU A 291 -4.53 29.19 -13.03
C LEU A 291 -3.35 28.40 -13.64
N ALA A 292 -2.29 29.10 -14.06
CA ALA A 292 -1.05 28.45 -14.49
C ALA A 292 -0.28 27.87 -13.30
N LEU A 293 -0.24 28.57 -12.15
CA LEU A 293 0.38 28.06 -10.93
C LEU A 293 -0.27 26.75 -10.45
N LEU A 294 -1.60 26.67 -10.48
CA LEU A 294 -2.34 25.44 -10.21
C LEU A 294 -1.95 24.31 -11.18
N GLY A 295 -1.75 24.63 -12.45
CA GLY A 295 -1.27 23.67 -13.45
C GLY A 295 0.14 23.15 -13.15
N ILE A 296 1.04 24.00 -12.65
CA ILE A 296 2.37 23.61 -12.21
C ILE A 296 2.29 22.73 -10.96
N ALA A 297 1.47 23.10 -9.97
CA ALA A 297 1.26 22.31 -8.76
C ALA A 297 0.70 20.91 -9.07
N LYS A 298 -0.21 20.79 -10.05
CA LYS A 298 -0.64 19.48 -10.58
C LYS A 298 0.52 18.67 -11.15
N GLY A 299 1.45 19.32 -11.86
CA GLY A 299 2.66 18.67 -12.37
C GLY A 299 3.53 18.11 -11.23
N ILE A 300 3.75 18.92 -10.18
CA ILE A 300 4.48 18.50 -8.98
C ILE A 300 3.81 17.30 -8.31
N LEU A 301 2.48 17.31 -8.18
CA LEU A 301 1.74 16.17 -7.63
C LEU A 301 1.98 14.91 -8.47
N ALA A 302 1.91 15.01 -9.80
CA ALA A 302 2.12 13.88 -10.68
C ALA A 302 3.56 13.32 -10.62
N GLU A 303 4.57 14.17 -10.43
CA GLU A 303 5.97 13.74 -10.21
C GLU A 303 6.12 12.93 -8.91
N GLU A 304 5.33 13.26 -7.89
CA GLU A 304 5.25 12.55 -6.61
C GLU A 304 4.26 11.38 -6.63
N GLY A 305 3.67 11.06 -7.80
CA GLY A 305 2.72 9.95 -7.98
C GLY A 305 1.26 10.27 -7.66
N TYR A 306 0.91 11.51 -7.32
CA TYR A 306 -0.46 11.87 -6.96
C TYR A 306 -1.27 12.45 -8.12
N HIS A 307 -2.57 12.13 -8.12
CA HIS A 307 -3.57 12.63 -9.05
C HIS A 307 -4.80 13.13 -8.32
N VAL A 308 -5.26 14.34 -8.68
CA VAL A 308 -6.49 14.91 -8.10
C VAL A 308 -7.71 14.11 -8.58
N VAL A 309 -8.58 13.77 -7.63
CA VAL A 309 -9.83 13.01 -7.85
C VAL A 309 -11.04 13.94 -7.81
N GLN A 310 -11.08 14.82 -6.81
CA GLN A 310 -12.22 15.67 -6.53
C GLN A 310 -11.76 16.90 -5.74
N VAL A 311 -12.44 18.03 -5.95
CA VAL A 311 -12.23 19.26 -5.17
C VAL A 311 -13.57 19.87 -4.77
N ASP A 312 -13.64 20.46 -3.58
CA ASP A 312 -14.81 21.23 -3.13
C ASP A 312 -14.36 22.57 -2.56
N LEU A 313 -14.97 23.66 -3.02
CA LEU A 313 -14.57 25.02 -2.69
C LEU A 313 -15.74 25.85 -2.17
N VAL A 314 -15.41 26.79 -1.29
CA VAL A 314 -16.33 27.81 -0.75
C VAL A 314 -15.66 29.16 -0.83
N VAL A 315 -16.32 30.11 -1.50
CA VAL A 315 -15.93 31.52 -1.53
C VAL A 315 -16.85 32.32 -0.63
N ALA A 316 -16.30 32.97 0.40
CA ALA A 316 -17.02 33.93 1.22
C ALA A 316 -16.76 35.34 0.72
N VAL A 317 -17.80 36.00 0.20
CA VAL A 317 -17.73 37.35 -0.35
C VAL A 317 -19.08 38.05 -0.20
N GLU A 318 -19.06 39.30 0.26
CA GLU A 318 -20.29 40.10 0.40
C GLU A 318 -20.75 40.67 -0.96
N LYS A 319 -19.80 41.21 -1.75
CA LYS A 319 -19.97 41.66 -3.14
C LYS A 319 -18.64 41.50 -3.89
N PRO A 320 -18.64 41.22 -5.21
CA PRO A 320 -19.78 41.11 -6.13
C PRO A 320 -20.52 39.76 -6.06
N ARG A 321 -21.66 39.64 -6.76
CA ARG A 321 -22.41 38.38 -6.83
C ARG A 321 -21.71 37.40 -7.78
N LEU A 322 -21.29 36.24 -7.26
CA LEU A 322 -20.53 35.25 -8.04
C LEU A 322 -21.38 34.25 -8.84
N ALA A 323 -22.69 34.15 -8.56
CA ALA A 323 -23.58 33.17 -9.19
C ALA A 323 -23.48 33.08 -10.74
N PRO A 324 -23.35 34.20 -11.50
CA PRO A 324 -23.21 34.14 -12.96
C PRO A 324 -21.91 33.47 -13.45
N TYR A 325 -20.88 33.40 -12.61
CA TYR A 325 -19.52 32.99 -13.00
C TYR A 325 -19.15 31.58 -12.52
N LEU A 326 -19.94 30.99 -11.61
CA LEU A 326 -19.56 29.72 -10.94
C LEU A 326 -19.35 28.56 -11.93
N GLU A 327 -20.18 28.44 -12.96
CA GLU A 327 -20.04 27.36 -13.94
C GLU A 327 -18.80 27.52 -14.83
N GLU A 328 -18.45 28.75 -15.18
CA GLU A 328 -17.22 29.01 -15.94
C GLU A 328 -15.98 28.71 -15.10
N ILE A 329 -15.97 29.16 -13.84
CA ILE A 329 -14.89 28.85 -12.88
C ILE A 329 -14.74 27.34 -12.71
N ARG A 330 -15.85 26.63 -12.50
CA ARG A 330 -15.88 25.17 -12.37
C ARG A 330 -15.23 24.49 -13.58
N GLY A 331 -15.57 24.95 -14.79
CA GLY A 331 -15.01 24.44 -16.04
C GLY A 331 -13.50 24.65 -16.16
N ARG A 332 -12.99 25.85 -15.81
CA ARG A 332 -11.55 26.16 -15.87
C ARG A 332 -10.74 25.33 -14.88
N ILE A 333 -11.22 25.22 -13.63
CA ILE A 333 -10.58 24.38 -12.59
C ILE A 333 -10.54 22.92 -13.04
N ALA A 334 -11.67 22.38 -13.51
CA ALA A 334 -11.77 21.01 -13.99
C ALA A 334 -10.77 20.72 -15.13
N ALA A 335 -10.69 21.64 -16.10
CA ALA A 335 -9.79 21.52 -17.24
C ALA A 335 -8.31 21.50 -16.83
N VAL A 336 -7.89 22.40 -15.93
CA VAL A 336 -6.50 22.43 -15.44
C VAL A 336 -6.16 21.17 -14.66
N LEU A 337 -7.02 20.78 -13.71
CA LEU A 337 -6.81 19.60 -12.88
C LEU A 337 -6.94 18.28 -13.66
N GLY A 338 -7.57 18.29 -14.84
CA GLY A 338 -7.81 17.10 -15.65
C GLY A 338 -8.87 16.17 -15.05
N ILE A 339 -9.86 16.75 -14.37
CA ILE A 339 -10.99 16.04 -13.76
C ILE A 339 -12.30 16.43 -14.42
N LEU A 340 -13.36 15.64 -14.18
CA LEU A 340 -14.69 15.97 -14.70
C LEU A 340 -15.25 17.22 -13.97
N PRO A 341 -16.00 18.11 -14.65
CA PRO A 341 -16.65 19.24 -13.98
C PRO A 341 -17.55 18.82 -12.80
N ALA A 342 -18.17 17.64 -12.87
CA ALA A 342 -18.96 17.07 -11.77
C ALA A 342 -18.14 16.75 -10.51
N ALA A 343 -16.81 16.64 -10.63
CA ALA A 343 -15.89 16.44 -9.50
C ALA A 343 -15.36 17.76 -8.91
N VAL A 344 -15.86 18.92 -9.39
CA VAL A 344 -15.55 20.24 -8.83
C VAL A 344 -16.80 20.79 -8.17
N GLY A 345 -16.85 20.73 -6.84
CA GLY A 345 -17.83 21.45 -6.03
C GLY A 345 -17.41 22.90 -5.84
N LEU A 346 -18.28 23.86 -6.12
CA LEU A 346 -17.99 25.28 -5.95
C LEU A 346 -19.23 26.01 -5.44
N LYS A 347 -19.07 26.72 -4.33
CA LYS A 347 -20.15 27.43 -3.63
C LYS A 347 -19.68 28.84 -3.30
N ALA A 348 -20.60 29.81 -3.35
CA ALA A 348 -20.37 31.16 -2.89
C ALA A 348 -21.37 31.49 -1.78
N THR A 349 -20.92 32.20 -0.75
CA THR A 349 -21.75 32.63 0.37
C THR A 349 -21.40 34.05 0.81
N THR A 350 -22.40 34.77 1.30
CA THR A 350 -22.21 36.00 2.09
C THR A 350 -21.88 35.64 3.53
N THR A 351 -21.49 36.65 4.32
CA THR A 351 -21.30 36.52 5.78
C THR A 351 -22.30 37.37 6.55
N GLU A 352 -23.41 37.75 5.90
CA GLU A 352 -24.51 38.55 6.48
C GLU A 352 -24.02 39.84 7.17
N GLY A 353 -23.05 40.53 6.57
CA GLY A 353 -22.47 41.75 7.13
C GLY A 353 -21.54 41.53 8.33
N LEU A 354 -21.24 40.28 8.71
CA LEU A 354 -20.36 39.97 9.84
C LEU A 354 -18.89 39.81 9.40
N GLY A 355 -17.97 40.25 10.26
CA GLY A 355 -16.52 40.08 10.04
C GLY A 355 -15.97 40.93 8.89
N PHE A 356 -14.71 40.68 8.53
CA PHE A 356 -14.02 41.45 7.48
C PHE A 356 -14.63 41.21 6.09
N VAL A 357 -15.10 39.98 5.83
CA VAL A 357 -15.83 39.65 4.59
C VAL A 357 -17.12 40.46 4.51
N GLY A 358 -17.94 40.47 5.57
CA GLY A 358 -19.22 41.17 5.59
C GLY A 358 -19.10 42.70 5.57
N ARG A 359 -17.99 43.25 6.08
CA ARG A 359 -17.65 44.67 5.92
C ARG A 359 -17.09 45.03 4.54
N GLY A 360 -16.90 44.04 3.65
CA GLY A 360 -16.35 44.25 2.32
C GLY A 360 -14.88 44.63 2.33
N GLU A 361 -14.11 44.12 3.29
CA GLU A 361 -12.66 44.38 3.42
C GLU A 361 -11.83 43.41 2.55
N GLY A 362 -12.38 42.25 2.19
CA GLY A 362 -11.70 41.23 1.37
C GLY A 362 -12.56 39.99 1.10
N ILE A 363 -11.92 38.99 0.51
CA ILE A 363 -12.50 37.67 0.19
C ILE A 363 -11.75 36.59 0.96
N ALA A 364 -12.47 35.59 1.45
CA ALA A 364 -11.91 34.40 2.05
C ALA A 364 -12.35 33.14 1.28
N CYS A 365 -11.42 32.23 1.04
CA CYS A 365 -11.67 31.00 0.30
C CYS A 365 -11.24 29.78 1.10
N TRP A 366 -12.06 28.74 1.04
CA TRP A 366 -11.72 27.40 1.51
C TRP A 366 -11.75 26.44 0.33
N ALA A 367 -10.80 25.53 0.30
CA ALA A 367 -10.76 24.45 -0.67
C ALA A 367 -10.40 23.14 0.02
N ILE A 368 -11.07 22.07 -0.40
CA ILE A 368 -10.73 20.70 -0.06
C ILE A 368 -10.34 20.01 -1.35
N ALA A 369 -9.23 19.29 -1.36
CA ALA A 369 -8.81 18.47 -2.50
C ALA A 369 -8.59 17.04 -2.03
N THR A 370 -9.15 16.09 -2.78
CA THR A 370 -8.86 14.67 -2.61
C THR A 370 -7.93 14.23 -3.74
N VAL A 371 -6.78 13.67 -3.39
CA VAL A 371 -5.82 13.06 -4.33
C VAL A 371 -5.77 11.56 -4.11
N ARG A 372 -5.35 10.83 -5.14
CA ARG A 372 -4.97 9.41 -5.06
C ARG A 372 -3.54 9.27 -5.54
N GLU A 373 -2.81 8.31 -4.99
CA GLU A 373 -1.51 7.86 -5.51
C GLU A 373 -1.67 7.17 -6.89
#